data_AF-A0A1Z8MF09-F1
#
_entry.id   AF-A0A1Z8MF09-F1
#
_cell.length_a   1.000
_cell.length_b   1.000
_cell.length_c   1.000
_cell.angle_alpha   90.00
_cell.angle_beta   90.00
_cell.angle_gamma   90.00
#
_symmetry.space_group_name_H-M   'P 1'
#
loop_
_entity.id
_entity.type
_entity.pdbx_description
1 polymer ?
#
loop_
_entity_poly.entity_id
_entity_poly.type
_entity_poly.pdbx_seq_one_letter_code
_entity_poly.pdbx_strand_id
1 'polypeptide(L)'
;MSITTKRQNTKNCRSETRRSLSKRQVSVARTLALFSVAALAVTTTGCLGYGFTGNYNLGPLAYPIPVSPYYQHKLEEKFWNHERYDRVPILGPTTSGGPPIALDSPSDDEVMQALEKARPVQGGVPILYEKQRNNVRIIKEKIADYIDPPRFYPLIGPAQLHHAHYKCTIYFEEITSVGYPVPHTLRDREAVEVVYIDHNHFHMVGDVEPYQTPTE
;
A
#
# COMPACT_ATOMS: atom_id res chain seq x y z
N MET A 1 28.10 63.26 -18.49
CA MET A 1 28.50 64.11 -19.63
C MET A 1 28.99 63.19 -20.72
N SER A 2 28.16 63.01 -21.75
CA SER A 2 28.37 62.08 -22.86
C SER A 2 29.39 62.61 -23.85
N ILE A 3 30.28 61.75 -24.37
CA ILE A 3 30.98 62.01 -25.64
C ILE A 3 31.06 60.72 -26.46
N THR A 4 30.07 60.61 -27.34
CA THR A 4 30.06 60.10 -28.72
C THR A 4 31.43 59.91 -29.39
N THR A 5 31.61 58.84 -30.17
CA THR A 5 32.24 58.94 -31.52
C THR A 5 31.81 57.76 -32.41
N LYS A 6 31.22 58.12 -33.55
CA LYS A 6 30.88 57.28 -34.71
C LYS A 6 32.15 56.75 -35.41
N ARG A 7 32.05 55.59 -36.07
CA ARG A 7 32.59 55.46 -37.43
C ARG A 7 31.85 54.44 -38.29
N GLN A 8 31.43 54.96 -39.44
CA GLN A 8 30.83 54.34 -40.61
C GLN A 8 31.86 53.42 -41.31
N ASN A 9 31.46 52.22 -41.72
CA ASN A 9 30.96 51.86 -43.05
C ASN A 9 32.04 51.82 -44.15
N THR A 10 32.39 50.62 -44.57
CA THR A 10 32.84 50.34 -45.95
C THR A 10 32.13 49.10 -46.45
N LYS A 11 31.01 49.33 -47.12
CA LYS A 11 30.49 48.45 -48.16
C LYS A 11 31.49 48.44 -49.32
N ASN A 12 31.84 47.28 -49.86
CA ASN A 12 31.38 46.91 -51.19
C ASN A 12 31.91 45.56 -51.67
N CYS A 13 31.12 44.99 -52.59
CA CYS A 13 31.51 44.01 -53.58
C CYS A 13 31.40 42.53 -53.17
N ARG A 14 30.16 42.01 -53.19
CA ARG A 14 29.90 40.80 -53.99
C ARG A 14 28.44 40.71 -54.41
N SER A 15 28.25 40.89 -55.72
CA SER A 15 27.03 40.80 -56.49
C SER A 15 26.48 39.37 -56.55
N GLU A 16 25.15 39.30 -56.47
CA GLU A 16 24.30 38.53 -57.40
C GLU A 16 24.64 37.05 -57.68
N THR A 17 24.25 36.12 -56.78
CA THR A 17 23.96 34.71 -57.15
C THR A 17 23.26 33.93 -56.01
N ARG A 18 22.18 34.44 -55.41
CA ARG A 18 21.48 33.76 -54.30
C ARG A 18 19.96 33.59 -54.45
N ARG A 19 19.40 33.64 -55.68
CA ARG A 19 17.94 33.56 -55.87
C ARG A 19 17.39 32.30 -56.55
N SER A 20 18.20 31.36 -57.06
CA SER A 20 17.69 30.17 -57.76
C SER A 20 17.71 28.84 -56.98
N LEU A 21 18.48 28.73 -55.89
CA LEU A 21 18.62 27.46 -55.12
C LEU A 21 17.52 27.22 -54.06
N SER A 22 16.70 28.22 -53.75
CA SER A 22 15.68 28.14 -52.69
C SER A 22 14.49 27.25 -53.06
N LYS A 23 14.03 27.25 -54.33
CA LYS A 23 12.79 26.54 -54.70
C LYS A 23 12.93 25.02 -54.70
N ARG A 24 14.09 24.48 -55.12
CA ARG A 24 14.37 23.03 -55.10
C ARG A 24 14.55 22.49 -53.68
N GLN A 25 15.25 23.22 -52.80
CA GLN A 25 15.41 22.80 -51.41
C GLN A 25 14.09 22.83 -50.62
N VAL A 26 13.21 23.82 -50.85
CA VAL A 26 11.89 23.89 -50.21
C VAL A 26 10.95 22.80 -50.71
N SER A 27 11.04 22.42 -51.98
CA SER A 27 10.27 21.30 -52.56
C SER A 27 10.66 19.96 -51.96
N VAL A 28 11.97 19.67 -51.83
CA VAL A 28 12.48 18.42 -51.26
C VAL A 28 12.21 18.33 -49.75
N ALA A 29 12.32 19.44 -49.03
CA ALA A 29 11.97 19.49 -47.61
C ALA A 29 10.47 19.27 -47.37
N ARG A 30 9.60 19.80 -48.26
CA ARG A 30 8.15 19.56 -48.20
C ARG A 30 7.77 18.12 -48.51
N THR A 31 8.40 17.48 -49.50
CA THR A 31 8.14 16.07 -49.79
C THR A 31 8.67 15.16 -48.70
N LEU A 32 9.84 15.41 -48.12
CA LEU A 32 10.33 14.68 -46.95
C LEU A 32 9.44 14.87 -45.72
N ALA A 33 8.96 16.09 -45.46
CA ALA A 33 8.01 16.35 -44.39
C ALA A 33 6.69 15.59 -44.61
N LEU A 34 6.15 15.62 -45.83
CA LEU A 34 4.92 14.88 -46.17
C LEU A 34 5.11 13.36 -46.07
N PHE A 35 6.25 12.82 -46.48
CA PHE A 35 6.57 11.40 -46.31
C PHE A 35 6.73 11.02 -44.83
N SER A 36 7.35 11.88 -44.01
CA SER A 36 7.49 11.64 -42.57
C SER A 36 6.14 11.66 -41.83
N VAL A 37 5.23 12.57 -42.22
CA VAL A 37 3.87 12.64 -41.68
C VAL A 37 3.04 11.45 -42.15
N ALA A 38 3.18 11.03 -43.40
CA ALA A 38 2.51 9.84 -43.92
C ALA A 38 2.99 8.55 -43.25
N ALA A 39 4.29 8.41 -42.99
CA ALA A 39 4.85 7.26 -42.27
C ALA A 39 4.34 7.19 -40.83
N LEU A 40 4.24 8.33 -40.13
CA LEU A 40 3.66 8.41 -38.79
C LEU A 40 2.17 8.06 -38.78
N ALA A 41 1.41 8.48 -39.80
CA ALA A 41 -0.01 8.16 -39.91
C ALA A 41 -0.24 6.65 -40.13
N VAL A 42 0.57 5.98 -40.96
CA VAL A 42 0.42 4.54 -41.23
C VAL A 42 0.79 3.68 -40.02
N THR A 43 1.69 4.12 -39.14
CA THR A 43 1.97 3.40 -37.87
C THR A 43 0.80 3.45 -36.87
N THR A 44 -0.15 4.37 -37.02
CA THR A 44 -1.35 4.45 -36.17
C THR A 44 -2.51 3.59 -36.65
N THR A 45 -2.46 3.10 -37.89
CA THR A 45 -3.48 2.26 -38.53
C THR A 45 -2.97 0.82 -38.73
N GLY A 46 -2.42 0.23 -37.67
CA GLY A 46 -2.25 -1.22 -37.56
C GLY A 46 -3.36 -1.84 -36.71
N CYS A 47 -3.76 -3.09 -37.00
CA CYS A 47 -4.83 -3.86 -36.35
C CYS A 47 -4.68 -4.14 -34.83
N LEU A 48 -3.87 -3.35 -34.11
CA LEU A 48 -3.88 -3.26 -32.65
C LEU A 48 -4.50 -1.94 -32.15
N GLY A 49 -4.88 -1.03 -33.08
CA GLY A 49 -5.36 0.33 -32.78
C GLY A 49 -6.88 0.50 -32.61
N TYR A 50 -7.68 -0.55 -32.72
CA TYR A 50 -9.16 -0.45 -32.69
C TYR A 50 -9.85 -1.18 -31.52
N GLY A 51 -9.08 -1.67 -30.54
CA GLY A 51 -9.63 -2.27 -29.30
C GLY A 51 -9.61 -1.34 -28.08
N PHE A 52 -9.09 -0.11 -28.20
CA PHE A 52 -8.76 0.74 -27.05
C PHE A 52 -8.98 2.24 -27.37
N THR A 53 -10.13 2.58 -27.95
CA THR A 53 -10.45 3.96 -28.33
C THR A 53 -10.82 4.79 -27.09
N GLY A 54 -9.78 5.33 -26.45
CA GLY A 54 -9.84 6.39 -25.47
C GLY A 54 -8.53 7.19 -25.49
N ASN A 55 -8.33 7.96 -26.56
CA ASN A 55 -7.45 9.14 -26.81
C ASN A 55 -6.17 9.44 -25.97
N TYR A 56 -5.58 8.46 -25.29
CA TYR A 56 -4.28 8.56 -24.63
C TYR A 56 -3.49 7.26 -24.88
N ASN A 57 -2.78 7.20 -25.99
CA ASN A 57 -1.92 6.06 -26.31
C ASN A 57 -0.66 6.11 -25.43
N LEU A 58 -0.70 5.47 -24.27
CA LEU A 58 0.43 5.31 -23.34
C LEU A 58 1.49 4.31 -23.85
N GLY A 59 1.48 3.92 -25.13
CA GLY A 59 2.43 2.96 -25.69
C GLY A 59 2.41 1.62 -24.94
N PRO A 60 3.55 0.96 -24.72
CA PRO A 60 3.63 -0.29 -23.94
C PRO A 60 3.12 -0.18 -22.49
N LEU A 61 2.98 1.03 -21.93
CA LEU A 61 2.36 1.27 -20.62
C LEU A 61 0.83 1.20 -20.67
N ALA A 62 0.23 1.15 -21.86
CA ALA A 62 -1.19 0.85 -22.06
C ALA A 62 -1.49 -0.65 -21.93
N TYR A 63 -0.47 -1.51 -21.96
CA TYR A 63 -0.63 -2.90 -21.57
C TYR A 63 -0.80 -2.91 -20.04
N PRO A 64 -1.93 -3.38 -19.50
CA PRO A 64 -2.08 -3.51 -18.05
C PRO A 64 -0.97 -4.46 -17.59
N ILE A 65 0.09 -3.91 -17.00
CA ILE A 65 1.17 -4.70 -16.45
C ILE A 65 0.50 -5.57 -15.38
N PRO A 66 0.43 -6.89 -15.56
CA PRO A 66 -0.26 -7.72 -14.60
C PRO A 66 0.46 -7.57 -13.27
N VAL A 67 -0.24 -7.00 -12.28
CA VAL A 67 0.24 -7.04 -10.90
C VAL A 67 0.38 -8.51 -10.56
N SER A 68 1.57 -8.96 -10.15
CA SER A 68 1.75 -10.37 -9.85
C SER A 68 0.72 -10.80 -8.79
N PRO A 69 0.15 -12.02 -8.87
CA PRO A 69 -0.84 -12.49 -7.91
C PRO A 69 -0.42 -12.32 -6.45
N TYR A 70 0.90 -12.40 -6.17
CA TYR A 70 1.48 -12.14 -4.86
C TYR A 70 1.20 -10.72 -4.32
N TYR A 71 1.43 -9.69 -5.15
CA TYR A 71 1.20 -8.31 -4.75
C TYR A 71 -0.29 -7.99 -4.62
N GLN A 72 -1.12 -8.57 -5.48
CA GLN A 72 -2.58 -8.44 -5.36
C GLN A 72 -3.06 -9.09 -4.05
N HIS A 73 -2.65 -10.33 -3.77
CA HIS A 73 -3.02 -11.04 -2.56
C HIS A 73 -2.62 -10.29 -1.28
N LYS A 74 -1.42 -9.71 -1.23
CA LYS A 74 -0.99 -8.89 -0.10
C LYS A 74 -1.87 -7.67 0.15
N LEU A 75 -2.35 -7.03 -0.92
CA LEU A 75 -3.24 -5.88 -0.79
C LEU A 75 -4.63 -6.31 -0.31
N GLU A 76 -5.14 -7.44 -0.82
CA GLU A 76 -6.39 -8.04 -0.38
C GLU A 76 -6.34 -8.47 1.10
N GLU A 77 -5.25 -9.13 1.52
CA GLU A 77 -5.00 -9.52 2.90
C GLU A 77 -4.93 -8.30 3.84
N LYS A 78 -4.22 -7.24 3.42
CA LYS A 78 -4.16 -6.00 4.19
C LYS A 78 -5.55 -5.36 4.34
N PHE A 79 -6.34 -5.32 3.28
CA PHE A 79 -7.70 -4.80 3.32
C PHE A 79 -8.59 -5.64 4.24
N TRP A 80 -8.51 -6.96 4.10
CA TRP A 80 -9.24 -7.92 4.94
C TRP A 80 -8.95 -7.75 6.44
N ASN A 81 -7.67 -7.66 6.81
CA ASN A 81 -7.23 -7.45 8.19
C ASN A 81 -7.71 -6.10 8.73
N HIS A 82 -7.67 -5.06 7.89
CA HIS A 82 -8.14 -3.75 8.27
C HIS A 82 -9.64 -3.72 8.56
N GLU A 83 -10.46 -4.43 7.78
CA GLU A 83 -11.91 -4.47 8.02
C GLU A 83 -12.27 -5.27 9.27
N ARG A 84 -11.54 -6.35 9.55
CA ARG A 84 -11.89 -7.31 10.61
C ARG A 84 -11.30 -6.97 11.98
N TYR A 85 -10.03 -6.60 12.03
CA TYR A 85 -9.25 -6.55 13.27
C TYR A 85 -8.83 -5.14 13.67
N ASP A 86 -8.55 -4.26 12.70
CA ASP A 86 -8.10 -2.89 13.02
C ASP A 86 -9.27 -1.95 13.40
N ARG A 87 -10.53 -2.32 13.10
CA ARG A 87 -11.70 -1.48 13.41
C ARG A 87 -12.14 -1.67 14.85
N VAL A 88 -12.14 -0.56 15.59
CA VAL A 88 -12.62 -0.51 16.97
C VAL A 88 -14.15 -0.31 16.99
N PRO A 89 -14.94 -1.26 17.55
CA PRO A 89 -16.38 -1.10 17.63
C PRO A 89 -16.77 -0.08 18.71
N ILE A 90 -17.87 0.64 18.46
CA ILE A 90 -18.51 1.53 19.42
C ILE A 90 -19.74 0.81 19.97
N LEU A 91 -19.66 0.41 21.22
CA LEU A 91 -20.73 -0.27 21.94
C LEU A 91 -21.59 0.75 22.70
N GLY A 92 -22.79 0.30 23.07
CA GLY A 92 -23.64 1.04 23.98
C GLY A 92 -23.00 1.24 25.37
N PRO A 93 -23.68 1.98 26.26
CA PRO A 93 -23.23 2.14 27.63
C PRO A 93 -23.05 0.79 28.30
N THR A 94 -22.03 0.71 29.15
CA THR A 94 -21.79 -0.46 29.99
C THR A 94 -23.06 -0.73 30.81
N THR A 95 -23.50 -1.99 30.85
CA THR A 95 -24.69 -2.37 31.61
C THR A 95 -24.43 -2.07 33.08
N SER A 96 -25.26 -1.22 33.70
CA SER A 96 -25.10 -0.74 35.07
C SER A 96 -24.91 -1.89 36.08
N GLY A 97 -23.67 -2.15 36.48
CA GLY A 97 -23.33 -2.99 37.64
C GLY A 97 -22.61 -4.31 37.36
N GLY A 98 -22.36 -4.69 36.11
CA GLY A 98 -21.50 -5.84 35.80
C GLY A 98 -20.02 -5.50 35.95
N PRO A 99 -19.14 -6.44 36.37
CA PRO A 99 -17.71 -6.24 36.23
C PRO A 99 -17.39 -5.92 34.76
N PRO A 100 -16.48 -4.97 34.48
CA PRO A 100 -16.02 -4.73 33.12
C PRO A 100 -15.34 -6.01 32.65
N ILE A 101 -16.05 -6.79 31.84
CA ILE A 101 -15.54 -8.01 31.21
C ILE A 101 -15.59 -7.75 29.72
N ALA A 102 -14.40 -7.69 29.09
CA ALA A 102 -14.33 -7.62 27.64
C ALA A 102 -15.09 -8.78 26.99
N LEU A 103 -15.88 -8.46 25.97
CA LEU A 103 -16.92 -9.36 25.47
C LEU A 103 -16.36 -10.57 24.69
N ASP A 104 -15.15 -10.45 24.12
CA ASP A 104 -14.56 -11.48 23.30
C ASP A 104 -13.06 -11.73 23.57
N SER A 105 -12.69 -13.00 23.49
CA SER A 105 -11.30 -13.44 23.40
C SER A 105 -10.84 -13.37 21.94
N PRO A 106 -9.53 -13.21 21.66
CA PRO A 106 -8.99 -13.18 20.30
C PRO A 106 -9.41 -14.41 19.51
N SER A 107 -9.83 -14.19 18.26
CA SER A 107 -10.18 -15.26 17.35
C SER A 107 -8.94 -16.09 17.02
N ASP A 108 -9.08 -17.38 16.74
CA ASP A 108 -7.95 -18.20 16.29
C ASP A 108 -7.32 -17.64 15.01
N ASP A 109 -8.14 -17.12 14.10
CA ASP A 109 -7.67 -16.48 12.86
C ASP A 109 -6.81 -15.24 13.13
N GLU A 110 -7.23 -14.39 14.07
CA GLU A 110 -6.48 -13.21 14.50
C GLU A 110 -5.12 -13.59 15.09
N VAL A 111 -5.10 -14.63 15.92
CA VAL A 111 -3.86 -15.17 16.49
C VAL A 111 -2.94 -15.71 15.39
N MET A 112 -3.50 -16.44 14.41
CA MET A 112 -2.73 -16.96 13.28
C MET A 112 -2.21 -15.86 12.36
N GLN A 113 -2.99 -14.80 12.13
CA GLN A 113 -2.57 -13.64 11.35
C GLN A 113 -1.45 -12.87 12.06
N ALA A 114 -1.55 -12.70 13.37
CA ALA A 114 -0.51 -12.07 14.17
C ALA A 114 0.76 -12.94 14.24
N LEU A 115 0.61 -14.26 14.32
CA LEU A 115 1.73 -15.21 14.18
C LEU A 115 2.40 -15.10 12.81
N GLU A 116 1.62 -14.95 11.74
CA GLU A 116 2.15 -14.79 10.38
C GLU A 116 2.91 -13.46 10.21
N LYS A 117 2.44 -12.40 10.87
CA LYS A 117 3.15 -11.11 10.91
C LYS A 117 4.47 -11.19 11.69
N ALA A 118 4.51 -11.93 12.79
CA ALA A 118 5.72 -12.11 13.60
C ALA A 118 6.73 -13.05 12.92
N ARG A 119 6.23 -14.14 12.36
CA ARG A 119 7.00 -15.15 11.64
C ARG A 119 6.28 -15.48 10.33
N PRO A 120 6.75 -14.98 9.18
CA PRO A 120 6.10 -15.30 7.92
C PRO A 120 6.44 -16.72 7.46
N VAL A 121 5.41 -17.48 7.09
CA VAL A 121 5.47 -18.73 6.33
C VAL A 121 5.11 -18.48 4.87
N GLN A 122 4.22 -17.51 4.63
CA GLN A 122 3.84 -17.06 3.31
C GLN A 122 4.98 -16.29 2.66
N GLY A 123 5.24 -16.60 1.39
CA GLY A 123 6.33 -16.00 0.63
C GLY A 123 7.58 -16.86 0.69
N GLY A 124 7.82 -17.57 -0.40
CA GLY A 124 9.00 -18.39 -0.66
C GLY A 124 9.01 -18.75 -2.13
N VAL A 125 10.18 -19.14 -2.64
CA VAL A 125 10.25 -19.79 -3.94
C VAL A 125 10.06 -21.28 -3.67
N PRO A 126 8.97 -21.92 -4.17
CA PRO A 126 8.77 -23.34 -4.00
C PRO A 126 10.03 -24.12 -4.39
N ILE A 127 10.31 -25.22 -3.69
CA ILE A 127 11.50 -26.08 -3.89
C ILE A 127 12.80 -25.46 -3.35
N LEU A 128 12.99 -24.13 -3.38
CA LEU A 128 14.23 -23.51 -2.94
C LEU A 128 14.27 -23.30 -1.42
N TYR A 129 13.21 -22.72 -0.88
CA TYR A 129 13.05 -22.46 0.55
C TYR A 129 11.56 -22.47 0.89
N GLU A 130 11.16 -23.49 1.63
CA GLU A 130 9.78 -23.67 2.05
C GLU A 130 9.73 -23.85 3.57
N LYS A 131 8.85 -23.08 4.21
CA LYS A 131 8.51 -23.26 5.61
C LYS A 131 7.13 -23.87 5.71
N GLN A 132 6.96 -24.82 6.61
CA GLN A 132 5.69 -25.43 6.93
C GLN A 132 5.49 -25.41 8.44
N ARG A 133 4.24 -25.17 8.86
CA ARG A 133 3.82 -25.25 10.26
C ARG A 133 2.81 -26.37 10.41
N ASN A 134 3.06 -27.25 11.37
CA ASN A 134 2.19 -28.37 11.68
C ASN A 134 1.82 -28.37 13.16
N ASN A 135 0.69 -29.02 13.49
CA ASN A 135 0.26 -29.28 14.87
C ASN A 135 0.19 -28.02 15.76
N VAL A 136 -0.43 -26.95 15.25
CA VAL A 136 -0.57 -25.69 15.99
C VAL A 136 -1.53 -25.86 17.18
N ARG A 137 -1.08 -25.47 18.37
CA ARG A 137 -1.88 -25.41 19.60
C ARG A 137 -1.79 -24.01 20.20
N ILE A 138 -2.93 -23.37 20.37
CA ILE A 138 -3.04 -22.00 20.87
C ILE A 138 -3.58 -22.03 22.30
N ILE A 139 -2.89 -21.34 23.22
CA ILE A 139 -3.36 -21.08 24.59
C ILE A 139 -3.54 -19.57 24.73
N LYS A 140 -4.75 -19.15 25.11
CA LYS A 140 -5.12 -17.74 25.25
C LYS A 140 -5.31 -17.41 26.73
N GLU A 141 -4.58 -16.41 27.21
CA GLU A 141 -4.60 -15.96 28.60
C GLU A 141 -4.94 -14.47 28.63
N LYS A 142 -5.91 -14.07 29.47
CA LYS A 142 -6.24 -12.66 29.69
C LYS A 142 -5.32 -12.08 30.76
N ILE A 143 -4.55 -11.06 30.42
CA ILE A 143 -3.58 -10.43 31.34
C ILE A 143 -4.23 -9.26 32.09
N ALA A 144 -4.93 -8.39 31.38
CA ALA A 144 -5.50 -7.19 31.96
C ALA A 144 -6.84 -6.83 31.29
N ASP A 145 -7.75 -6.32 32.09
CA ASP A 145 -9.06 -5.83 31.69
C ASP A 145 -9.38 -4.59 32.52
N TYR A 146 -9.43 -3.42 31.89
CA TYR A 146 -9.75 -2.19 32.61
C TYR A 146 -10.37 -1.13 31.70
N ILE A 147 -11.22 -0.30 32.31
CA ILE A 147 -11.90 0.80 31.64
C ILE A 147 -11.23 2.11 32.03
N ASP A 148 -10.86 2.89 31.02
CA ASP A 148 -10.39 4.27 31.20
C ASP A 148 -11.54 5.18 31.64
N PRO A 149 -11.26 6.25 32.41
CA PRO A 149 -12.27 7.23 32.76
C PRO A 149 -12.88 7.88 31.51
N PRO A 150 -14.14 8.37 31.56
CA PRO A 150 -14.79 9.03 30.42
C PRO A 150 -13.94 10.17 29.86
N ARG A 151 -13.71 10.14 28.54
CA ARG A 151 -13.01 11.20 27.79
C ARG A 151 -13.84 11.63 26.60
N PHE A 152 -13.59 12.85 26.14
CA PHE A 152 -14.23 13.38 24.94
C PHE A 152 -13.42 13.00 23.70
N TYR A 153 -14.03 12.23 22.80
CA TYR A 153 -13.46 11.86 21.50
C TYR A 153 -14.17 12.65 20.38
N PRO A 154 -13.48 13.44 19.55
CA PRO A 154 -14.12 14.38 18.62
C PRO A 154 -15.16 13.81 17.64
N LEU A 155 -15.05 12.53 17.24
CA LEU A 155 -15.97 11.89 16.29
C LEU A 155 -17.09 11.04 16.95
N ILE A 156 -16.97 10.75 18.25
CA ILE A 156 -17.86 9.83 18.98
C ILE A 156 -18.65 10.58 20.06
N GLY A 157 -18.01 11.56 20.71
CA GLY A 157 -18.53 12.25 21.88
C GLY A 157 -17.91 11.72 23.18
N PRO A 158 -18.62 11.82 24.33
CA PRO A 158 -18.15 11.26 25.60
C PRO A 158 -18.20 9.73 25.56
N ALA A 159 -17.03 9.11 25.61
CA ALA A 159 -16.90 7.65 25.61
C ALA A 159 -15.86 7.18 26.63
N GLN A 160 -16.06 5.97 27.13
CA GLN A 160 -15.09 5.21 27.91
C GLN A 160 -14.38 4.24 26.97
N LEU A 161 -13.06 4.16 27.08
CA LEU A 161 -12.27 3.17 26.35
C LEU A 161 -12.06 1.95 27.25
N HIS A 162 -12.42 0.77 26.75
CA HIS A 162 -12.16 -0.49 27.43
C HIS A 162 -10.96 -1.17 26.78
N HIS A 163 -9.96 -1.47 27.60
CA HIS A 163 -8.73 -2.14 27.20
C HIS A 163 -8.74 -3.59 27.68
N ALA A 164 -8.59 -4.52 26.75
CA ALA A 164 -8.43 -5.93 27.05
C ALA A 164 -7.14 -6.45 26.44
N HIS A 165 -6.22 -6.90 27.30
CA HIS A 165 -4.92 -7.40 26.89
C HIS A 165 -4.87 -8.92 26.99
N TYR A 166 -4.57 -9.57 25.87
CA TYR A 166 -4.43 -11.01 25.78
C TYR A 166 -3.00 -11.41 25.45
N LYS A 167 -2.55 -12.49 26.07
CA LYS A 167 -1.34 -13.22 25.70
C LYS A 167 -1.73 -14.56 25.12
N CYS A 168 -1.31 -14.76 23.89
CA CYS A 168 -1.54 -15.97 23.13
C CYS A 168 -0.20 -16.71 23.03
N THR A 169 -0.08 -17.87 23.66
CA THR A 169 1.08 -18.74 23.53
C THR A 169 0.78 -19.83 22.52
N ILE A 170 1.58 -19.90 21.47
CA ILE A 170 1.35 -20.76 20.31
C ILE A 170 2.47 -21.79 20.27
N TYR A 171 2.11 -23.07 20.36
CA TYR A 171 3.02 -24.19 20.20
C TYR A 171 2.84 -24.77 18.81
N PHE A 172 3.92 -25.00 18.07
CA PHE A 172 3.86 -25.62 16.74
C PHE A 172 5.14 -26.36 16.39
N GLU A 173 5.05 -27.25 15.40
CA GLU A 173 6.20 -27.86 14.75
C GLU A 173 6.53 -27.08 13.48
N GLU A 174 7.76 -26.60 13.35
CA GLU A 174 8.25 -25.92 12.14
C GLU A 174 9.17 -26.85 11.34
N ILE A 175 8.83 -27.05 10.08
CA ILE A 175 9.65 -27.77 9.12
C ILE A 175 10.11 -26.77 8.07
N THR A 176 11.43 -26.52 8.03
CA THR A 176 12.05 -25.71 6.99
C THR A 176 12.78 -26.63 6.03
N SER A 177 12.32 -26.68 4.78
CA SER A 177 12.95 -27.40 3.68
C SER A 177 13.75 -26.44 2.83
N VAL A 178 15.07 -26.63 2.81
CA VAL A 178 16.01 -25.86 1.99
C VAL A 178 16.46 -26.73 0.84
N GLY A 179 16.22 -26.31 -0.41
CA GLY A 179 16.59 -27.09 -1.61
C GLY A 179 17.95 -26.73 -2.22
N TYR A 180 18.53 -25.56 -1.90
CA TYR A 180 19.79 -25.07 -2.46
C TYR A 180 20.54 -24.19 -1.43
N PRO A 181 21.88 -24.17 -1.37
CA PRO A 181 22.88 -24.87 -2.21
C PRO A 181 23.11 -26.34 -1.83
N VAL A 182 22.79 -26.73 -0.60
CA VAL A 182 22.84 -28.12 -0.13
C VAL A 182 21.48 -28.48 0.44
N PRO A 183 20.78 -29.48 -0.11
CA PRO A 183 19.43 -29.79 0.31
C PRO A 183 19.44 -30.37 1.73
N HIS A 184 18.69 -29.76 2.63
CA HIS A 184 18.52 -30.24 3.99
C HIS A 184 17.17 -29.82 4.56
N THR A 185 16.69 -30.58 5.54
CA THR A 185 15.44 -30.29 6.24
C THR A 185 15.74 -30.03 7.71
N LEU A 186 15.33 -28.86 8.19
CA LEU A 186 15.40 -28.48 9.59
C LEU A 186 14.03 -28.73 10.20
N ARG A 187 13.98 -29.47 11.30
CA ARG A 187 12.73 -29.75 12.03
C ARG A 187 12.88 -29.26 13.46
N ASP A 188 12.07 -28.28 13.81
CA ASP A 188 11.93 -27.79 15.17
C ASP A 188 10.58 -28.26 15.72
N ARG A 189 10.60 -29.17 16.70
CA ARG A 189 9.39 -29.82 17.24
C ARG A 189 8.75 -29.05 18.38
N GLU A 190 9.47 -28.11 18.98
CA GLU A 190 9.06 -27.42 20.20
C GLU A 190 9.13 -25.91 20.00
N ALA A 191 8.79 -25.44 18.79
CA ALA A 191 8.73 -24.02 18.51
C ALA A 191 7.57 -23.38 19.29
N VAL A 192 7.87 -22.32 20.01
CA VAL A 192 6.91 -21.55 20.79
C VAL A 192 6.99 -20.09 20.39
N GLU A 193 5.84 -19.48 20.14
CA GLU A 193 5.73 -18.05 19.90
C GLU A 193 4.71 -17.45 20.86
N VAL A 194 5.03 -16.29 21.44
CA VAL A 194 4.10 -15.54 22.31
C VAL A 194 3.69 -14.28 21.59
N VAL A 195 2.40 -14.14 21.34
CA VAL A 195 1.80 -12.99 20.67
C VAL A 195 0.91 -12.25 21.67
N TYR A 196 1.09 -10.94 21.74
CA TYR A 196 0.22 -10.06 22.52
C TYR A 196 -0.81 -9.44 21.59
N ILE A 197 -2.08 -9.55 21.94
CA ILE A 197 -3.21 -9.03 21.17
C ILE A 197 -4.03 -8.14 22.09
N ASP A 198 -4.27 -6.92 21.62
CA ASP A 198 -5.01 -5.91 22.34
C ASP A 198 -6.36 -5.70 21.68
N HIS A 199 -7.42 -5.93 22.46
CA HIS A 199 -8.78 -5.64 22.04
C HIS A 199 -9.27 -4.39 22.74
N ASN A 200 -9.44 -3.34 21.97
CA ASN A 200 -9.94 -2.07 22.44
C ASN A 200 -11.34 -1.85 21.87
N HIS A 201 -12.26 -1.38 22.70
CA HIS A 201 -13.60 -0.96 22.26
C HIS A 201 -14.09 0.24 23.05
N PHE A 202 -14.94 1.04 22.44
CA PHE A 202 -15.55 2.20 23.08
C PHE A 202 -16.90 1.83 23.68
N HIS A 203 -17.19 2.37 24.85
CA HIS A 203 -18.52 2.43 25.43
C HIS A 203 -19.00 3.88 25.40
N MET A 204 -20.14 4.13 24.78
CA MET A 204 -20.79 5.44 24.89
C MET A 204 -21.24 5.65 26.33
N VAL A 205 -20.86 6.77 26.94
CA VAL A 205 -21.34 7.11 28.28
C VAL A 205 -22.65 7.87 28.13
N GLY A 206 -23.62 7.62 29.03
CA GLY A 206 -24.79 8.49 29.18
C GLY A 206 -24.40 9.89 29.65
N ASP A 207 -25.37 10.74 30.00
CA ASP A 207 -25.09 12.10 30.52
C ASP A 207 -24.08 12.01 31.68
N VAL A 208 -22.85 12.44 31.39
CA VAL A 208 -21.77 12.55 32.36
C VAL A 208 -22.05 13.81 33.15
N GLU A 209 -22.06 13.74 34.48
CA GLU A 209 -22.07 14.98 35.27
C GLU A 209 -20.93 15.89 34.79
N PRO A 210 -21.19 17.19 34.56
CA PRO A 210 -20.26 18.05 33.85
C PRO A 210 -18.92 18.09 34.57
N TYR A 211 -17.84 17.90 33.82
CA TYR A 211 -16.48 18.16 34.27
C TYR A 211 -16.42 19.57 34.88
N GLN A 212 -16.18 19.66 36.19
CA GLN A 212 -15.89 20.93 36.83
C GLN A 212 -14.51 21.37 36.39
N THR A 213 -14.44 22.37 35.50
CA THR A 213 -13.20 23.08 35.24
C THR A 213 -12.68 23.64 36.58
N PRO A 214 -11.43 23.38 36.97
CA PRO A 214 -10.85 24.00 38.16
C PRO A 214 -10.95 25.52 37.98
N THR A 215 -11.64 26.19 38.89
CA THR A 215 -11.65 27.65 38.95
C THR A 215 -10.27 28.09 39.41
N GLU A 216 -9.51 28.75 38.52
CA GLU A 216 -8.38 29.62 38.93
C GLU A 216 -8.86 30.79 39.78
#